data_AF-A0AAV9VYA8-F1
#
_entry.id   AF-A0AAV9VYA8-F1
#
_cell.length_a   1.000
_cell.length_b   1.000
_cell.length_c   1.000
_cell.angle_alpha   90.00
_cell.angle_beta   90.00
_cell.angle_gamma   90.00
#
_symmetry.space_group_name_H-M   'P 1'
#
loop_
_entity.id
_entity.type
_entity.pdbx_description
1 polymer ?
#
loop_
_entity_poly.entity_id
_entity_poly.type
_entity_poly.pdbx_seq_one_letter_code
_entity_poly.pdbx_strand_id
1 'polypeptide(L)'
;MTLESIVGKGNGQDDIEYFLRVLKSYSDDKSPQDFSLSLTTNRWDLLIGMTDSIPWKNLTSLEFETQLHENNDQFVRGYVVSITNVLSSAVNLEKLSLQVVRFSAVESLDPWPIENHQQVLFRLQWAFRKLESLRELRFKGIFIHPSFFVPPPPGVKILKYKCYTTPTWWAGFSKCRFEGVEELVLACKDATRWWDQADYENVRGVHWARGGDGPFDLDGVAFTGLKEFKARLSPSGPSNIFGLVMESNLGLSARSVQEALRNHETECLTRAMESLNKAESWLAQ
;
A
#
# COMPACT_ATOMS: atom_id res chain seq x y z
N MET A 1 28.17 -3.90 5.66
CA MET A 1 28.49 -2.60 5.04
C MET A 1 27.18 -2.07 4.48
N THR A 2 26.63 -1.00 5.04
CA THR A 2 25.36 -0.40 4.59
C THR A 2 25.68 0.69 3.57
N LEU A 3 25.34 0.47 2.30
CA LEU A 3 25.38 1.51 1.27
C LEU A 3 24.04 2.25 1.30
N GLU A 4 24.01 3.44 1.89
CA GLU A 4 22.75 4.10 2.24
C GLU A 4 22.11 4.94 1.12
N SER A 5 22.78 5.19 -0.01
CA SER A 5 22.19 6.02 -1.06
C SER A 5 22.97 6.01 -2.38
N ILE A 6 22.34 5.64 -3.50
CA ILE A 6 22.81 5.99 -4.84
C ILE A 6 21.84 7.05 -5.39
N VAL A 7 22.07 8.32 -5.05
CA VAL A 7 21.31 9.45 -5.62
C VAL A 7 22.10 9.99 -6.81
N GLY A 8 21.83 9.44 -8.00
CA GLY A 8 22.47 9.86 -9.24
C GLY A 8 21.79 11.07 -9.87
N LYS A 9 22.47 12.23 -9.92
CA LYS A 9 22.17 13.34 -10.85
C LYS A 9 23.34 13.48 -11.83
N GLY A 10 23.22 12.93 -13.04
CA GLY A 10 24.19 13.07 -14.14
C GLY A 10 24.33 11.83 -15.03
N ASN A 11 25.08 11.93 -16.14
CA ASN A 11 25.40 10.88 -17.14
C ASN A 11 26.06 9.58 -16.59
N GLY A 12 26.05 9.36 -15.28
CA GLY A 12 26.68 8.22 -14.59
C GLY A 12 25.84 6.94 -14.58
N GLN A 13 25.05 6.68 -15.63
CA GLN A 13 24.33 5.40 -15.73
C GLN A 13 25.32 4.24 -15.84
N ASP A 14 26.34 4.39 -16.69
CA ASP A 14 27.39 3.39 -16.88
C ASP A 14 28.23 3.18 -15.61
N ASP A 15 28.51 4.27 -14.87
CA ASP A 15 29.24 4.20 -13.60
C ASP A 15 28.43 3.48 -12.51
N ILE A 16 27.12 3.75 -12.43
CA ILE A 16 26.20 3.05 -11.52
C ILE A 16 26.13 1.57 -11.90
N GLU A 17 25.98 1.26 -13.19
CA GLU A 17 25.93 -0.13 -13.65
C GLU A 17 27.22 -0.88 -13.34
N TYR A 18 28.37 -0.26 -13.64
CA TYR A 18 29.68 -0.82 -13.34
C TYR A 18 29.84 -1.08 -11.84
N PHE A 19 29.46 -0.12 -10.99
CA PHE A 19 29.50 -0.29 -9.55
C PHE A 19 28.60 -1.45 -9.08
N LEU A 20 27.37 -1.54 -9.60
CA LEU A 20 26.46 -2.64 -9.29
C LEU A 20 27.02 -4.00 -9.72
N ARG A 21 27.66 -4.09 -10.89
CA ARG A 21 28.35 -5.30 -11.34
C ARG A 21 29.50 -5.69 -10.41
N VAL A 22 30.31 -4.73 -9.96
CA VAL A 22 31.39 -4.99 -8.99
C VAL A 22 30.82 -5.48 -7.66
N LEU A 23 29.77 -4.83 -7.15
CA LEU A 23 29.08 -5.28 -5.94
C LEU A 23 28.51 -6.69 -6.10
N LYS A 24 27.92 -7.00 -7.25
CA LYS A 24 27.37 -8.31 -7.54
C LYS A 24 28.46 -9.38 -7.49
N SER A 25 29.55 -9.20 -8.24
CA SER A 25 30.71 -10.10 -8.22
C SER A 25 31.28 -10.28 -6.81
N TYR A 26 31.33 -9.20 -6.00
CA TYR A 26 31.77 -9.29 -4.61
C TYR A 26 30.79 -10.08 -3.72
N SER A 27 29.50 -10.02 -3.99
CA SER A 27 28.45 -10.67 -3.18
C SER A 27 28.12 -12.11 -3.60
N ASP A 28 28.66 -12.58 -4.73
CA ASP A 28 28.27 -13.86 -5.33
C ASP A 28 28.55 -15.07 -4.44
N ASP A 29 29.52 -15.00 -3.54
CA ASP A 29 29.84 -16.05 -2.56
C ASP A 29 29.27 -15.79 -1.15
N LYS A 30 28.56 -14.67 -0.94
CA LYS A 30 28.10 -14.22 0.39
C LYS A 30 26.61 -14.46 0.59
N SER A 31 26.28 -14.90 1.80
CA SER A 31 24.89 -14.96 2.26
C SER A 31 24.36 -13.54 2.56
N PRO A 32 23.03 -13.34 2.65
CA PRO A 32 22.45 -12.08 3.14
C PRO A 32 22.92 -11.69 4.55
N GLN A 33 23.30 -12.67 5.38
CA GLN A 33 23.84 -12.41 6.72
C GLN A 33 25.27 -11.85 6.66
N ASP A 34 26.08 -12.31 5.71
CA ASP A 34 27.46 -11.83 5.52
C ASP A 34 27.51 -10.52 4.74
N PHE A 35 26.58 -10.35 3.80
CA PHE A 35 26.45 -9.16 2.98
C PHE A 35 24.98 -8.87 2.63
N SER A 36 24.50 -7.73 3.11
CA SER A 36 23.15 -7.22 2.86
C SER A 36 23.20 -5.91 2.09
N LEU A 37 22.34 -5.76 1.09
CA LEU A 37 22.14 -4.53 0.33
C LEU A 37 20.81 -3.87 0.72
N SER A 38 20.85 -2.54 0.90
CA SER A 38 19.67 -1.70 0.94
C SER A 38 19.69 -0.77 -0.27
N LEU A 39 18.58 -0.68 -0.99
CA LEU A 39 18.46 0.15 -2.18
C LEU A 39 17.32 1.14 -2.03
N THR A 40 17.64 2.42 -2.11
CA THR A 40 16.67 3.50 -2.22
C THR A 40 16.82 4.18 -3.56
N THR A 41 15.76 4.23 -4.37
CA THR A 41 15.80 4.86 -5.69
C THR A 41 14.46 5.44 -6.12
N ASN A 42 14.51 6.46 -6.97
CA ASN A 42 13.35 7.01 -7.67
C ASN A 42 13.37 6.76 -9.18
N ARG A 43 14.38 6.00 -9.65
CA ARG A 43 14.62 5.73 -11.07
C ARG A 43 14.21 4.31 -11.40
N TRP A 44 12.96 4.15 -11.82
CA TRP A 44 12.42 2.85 -12.20
C TRP A 44 13.13 2.25 -13.40
N ASP A 45 13.49 3.12 -14.35
CA ASP A 45 14.27 2.80 -15.53
C ASP A 45 15.63 2.18 -15.19
N LEU A 46 16.27 2.58 -14.09
CA LEU A 46 17.52 1.96 -13.64
C LEU A 46 17.31 0.53 -13.13
N LEU A 47 16.23 0.28 -12.36
CA LEU A 47 15.94 -1.05 -11.85
C LEU A 47 15.65 -2.05 -12.97
N ILE A 48 14.96 -1.60 -14.03
CA ILE A 48 14.65 -2.42 -15.20
C ILE A 48 15.88 -2.58 -16.10
N GLY A 49 16.61 -1.50 -16.36
CA GLY A 49 17.76 -1.52 -17.28
C GLY A 49 18.96 -2.29 -16.73
N MET A 50 19.07 -2.45 -15.40
CA MET A 50 20.22 -3.05 -14.72
C MET A 50 19.86 -4.29 -13.92
N THR A 51 18.79 -5.01 -14.29
CA THR A 51 18.36 -6.21 -13.56
C THR A 51 19.48 -7.24 -13.42
N ASP A 52 20.35 -7.37 -14.43
CA ASP A 52 21.43 -8.35 -14.40
C ASP A 52 22.64 -7.89 -13.58
N SER A 53 22.72 -6.60 -13.26
CA SER A 53 23.83 -6.02 -12.50
C SER A 53 23.54 -5.98 -10.99
N ILE A 54 22.27 -6.06 -10.57
CA ILE A 54 21.90 -5.97 -9.16
C ILE A 54 22.02 -7.35 -8.48
N PRO A 55 22.67 -7.45 -7.30
CA PRO A 55 22.71 -8.69 -6.52
C PRO A 55 21.41 -8.90 -5.75
N TRP A 56 20.33 -9.23 -6.46
CA TRP A 56 18.99 -9.37 -5.88
C TRP A 56 18.91 -10.33 -4.70
N LYS A 57 19.71 -11.40 -4.71
CA LYS A 57 19.76 -12.37 -3.61
C LYS A 57 20.25 -11.76 -2.29
N ASN A 58 21.04 -10.68 -2.33
CA ASN A 58 21.56 -10.00 -1.14
C ASN A 58 20.73 -8.76 -0.78
N LEU A 59 19.70 -8.41 -1.57
CA LEU A 59 18.84 -7.27 -1.31
C LEU A 59 17.88 -7.59 -0.15
N THR A 60 18.04 -6.86 0.95
CA THR A 60 17.23 -7.02 2.18
C THR A 60 16.29 -5.85 2.42
N SER A 61 16.56 -4.69 1.81
CA SER A 61 15.72 -3.51 1.92
C SER A 61 15.60 -2.82 0.57
N LEU A 62 14.37 -2.55 0.15
CA LEU A 62 14.05 -1.83 -1.08
C LEU A 62 13.07 -0.72 -0.77
N GLU A 63 13.50 0.51 -1.02
CA GLU A 63 12.65 1.69 -1.00
C GLU A 63 12.60 2.30 -2.39
N PHE A 64 11.40 2.30 -2.97
CA PHE A 64 11.16 2.87 -4.27
C PHE A 64 10.23 4.08 -4.15
N GLU A 65 10.68 5.22 -4.66
CA GLU A 65 9.92 6.47 -4.66
C GLU A 65 9.70 6.98 -6.09
N THR A 66 8.51 6.84 -6.64
CA THR A 66 8.22 7.34 -7.99
C THR A 66 7.44 8.65 -8.01
N GLN A 67 7.54 9.35 -9.13
CA GLN A 67 6.61 10.39 -9.54
C GLN A 67 5.83 9.83 -10.72
N LEU A 68 4.55 9.51 -10.51
CA LEU A 68 3.68 9.10 -11.61
C LEU A 68 3.24 10.35 -12.36
N HIS A 69 3.94 10.67 -13.44
CA HIS A 69 3.56 11.73 -14.38
C HIS A 69 2.51 11.26 -15.39
N GLU A 70 2.49 9.96 -15.66
CA GLU A 70 1.57 9.31 -16.59
C GLU A 70 0.85 8.17 -15.89
N ASN A 71 -0.43 8.03 -16.19
CA ASN A 71 -1.27 7.01 -15.62
C ASN A 71 -2.21 6.43 -16.69
N ASN A 72 -1.62 6.12 -17.83
CA ASN A 72 -2.30 5.36 -18.87
C ASN A 72 -2.12 3.85 -18.61
N ASP A 73 -3.05 3.07 -19.15
CA ASP A 73 -3.12 1.61 -19.03
C ASP A 73 -1.78 0.91 -19.36
N GLN A 74 -1.10 1.36 -20.42
CA GLN A 74 0.15 0.75 -20.87
C GLN A 74 1.32 1.01 -19.91
N PHE A 75 1.43 2.23 -19.39
CA PHE A 75 2.44 2.60 -18.41
C PHE A 75 2.25 1.81 -17.11
N VAL A 76 1.02 1.76 -16.58
CA VAL A 76 0.70 1.01 -15.36
C VAL A 76 0.99 -0.49 -15.56
N ARG A 77 0.63 -1.05 -16.71
CA ARG A 77 0.94 -2.45 -17.02
C ARG A 77 2.45 -2.71 -17.04
N GLY A 78 3.22 -1.88 -17.73
CA GLY A 78 4.68 -2.00 -17.78
C GLY A 78 5.30 -1.91 -16.38
N TYR A 79 4.83 -0.94 -15.60
CA TYR A 79 5.22 -0.75 -14.22
C TYR A 79 4.97 -1.98 -13.33
N VAL A 80 3.73 -2.52 -13.36
CA VAL A 80 3.33 -3.70 -12.60
C VAL A 80 4.16 -4.93 -12.98
N VAL A 81 4.42 -5.13 -14.27
CA VAL A 81 5.28 -6.24 -14.76
C VAL A 81 6.69 -6.10 -14.23
N SER A 82 7.27 -4.90 -14.31
CA SER A 82 8.63 -4.66 -13.82
C SER A 82 8.76 -4.89 -12.33
N ILE A 83 7.78 -4.45 -11.52
CA ILE A 83 7.90 -4.66 -10.07
C ILE A 83 7.72 -6.13 -9.73
N THR A 84 6.84 -6.83 -10.45
CA THR A 84 6.68 -8.27 -10.30
C THR A 84 8.01 -8.99 -10.52
N ASN A 85 8.79 -8.60 -11.52
CA ASN A 85 10.11 -9.18 -11.81
C ASN A 85 11.15 -8.87 -10.73
N VAL A 86 11.18 -7.62 -10.24
CA VAL A 86 12.06 -7.20 -9.13
C VAL A 86 11.76 -8.01 -7.88
N LEU A 87 10.49 -8.06 -7.45
CA LEU A 87 10.08 -8.79 -6.26
C LEU A 87 10.28 -10.30 -6.39
N SER A 88 10.13 -10.86 -7.60
CA SER A 88 10.42 -12.28 -7.83
C SER A 88 11.90 -12.63 -7.70
N SER A 89 12.80 -11.66 -7.88
CA SER A 89 14.25 -11.84 -7.77
C SER A 89 14.78 -11.56 -6.35
N ALA A 90 14.15 -10.63 -5.63
CA ALA A 90 14.56 -10.19 -4.29
C ALA A 90 14.00 -11.10 -3.18
N VAL A 91 14.34 -12.38 -3.20
CA VAL A 91 13.74 -13.40 -2.30
C VAL A 91 14.06 -13.19 -0.81
N ASN A 92 15.17 -12.51 -0.50
CA ASN A 92 15.61 -12.23 0.87
C ASN A 92 15.20 -10.83 1.36
N LEU A 93 14.22 -10.21 0.71
CA LEU A 93 13.75 -8.88 1.06
C LEU A 93 13.04 -8.90 2.42
N GLU A 94 13.54 -8.12 3.36
CA GLU A 94 12.99 -7.94 4.71
C GLU A 94 12.15 -6.67 4.83
N LYS A 95 12.51 -5.62 4.08
CA LYS A 95 11.82 -4.32 4.08
C LYS A 95 11.49 -3.90 2.66
N LEU A 96 10.21 -3.58 2.44
CA LEU A 96 9.72 -3.08 1.17
C LEU A 96 8.90 -1.81 1.39
N SER A 97 9.33 -0.72 0.76
CA SER A 97 8.63 0.55 0.75
C SER A 97 8.38 0.98 -0.69
N LEU A 98 7.11 1.14 -1.04
CA LEU A 98 6.64 1.46 -2.38
C LEU A 98 5.84 2.74 -2.32
N GLN A 99 6.43 3.83 -2.79
CA GLN A 99 5.93 5.17 -2.57
C GLN A 99 5.77 5.93 -3.88
N VAL A 100 4.66 6.65 -3.99
CA VAL A 100 4.49 7.70 -4.99
C VAL A 100 4.49 9.04 -4.25
N VAL A 101 5.52 9.85 -4.46
CA VAL A 101 5.85 11.01 -3.61
C VAL A 101 5.35 12.35 -4.14
N ARG A 102 5.09 12.47 -5.44
CA ARG A 102 4.53 13.70 -6.03
C ARG A 102 3.31 13.37 -6.88
N PHE A 103 2.21 14.01 -6.53
CA PHE A 103 0.99 14.08 -7.33
C PHE A 103 0.72 15.56 -7.60
N SER A 104 0.61 15.96 -8.86
CA SER A 104 -0.44 16.95 -9.19
C SER A 104 -1.76 16.26 -8.81
N ALA A 105 -2.64 16.95 -8.09
CA ALA A 105 -3.84 16.41 -7.41
C ALA A 105 -4.35 15.08 -8.00
N VAL A 106 -4.62 14.06 -7.19
CA VAL A 106 -5.15 12.75 -7.66
C VAL A 106 -6.39 12.89 -8.55
N GLU A 107 -7.13 14.00 -8.40
CA GLU A 107 -8.17 14.47 -9.31
C GLU A 107 -7.74 14.62 -10.78
N SER A 108 -6.46 14.66 -11.10
CA SER A 108 -5.92 14.76 -12.47
C SER A 108 -5.60 13.40 -13.10
N LEU A 109 -5.77 12.29 -12.35
CA LEU A 109 -5.52 10.96 -12.86
C LEU A 109 -6.85 10.35 -13.33
N ASP A 110 -6.89 9.96 -14.59
CA ASP A 110 -8.06 9.29 -15.12
C ASP A 110 -8.12 7.84 -14.63
N PRO A 111 -9.30 7.36 -14.19
CA PRO A 111 -9.49 5.95 -13.89
C PRO A 111 -9.17 5.08 -15.09
N TRP A 112 -8.60 3.90 -14.85
CA TRP A 112 -8.33 2.90 -15.88
C TRP A 112 -8.98 1.58 -15.48
N PRO A 113 -9.53 0.82 -16.44
CA PRO A 113 -10.25 -0.42 -16.16
C PRO A 113 -9.32 -1.48 -15.55
N ILE A 114 -9.57 -1.86 -14.30
CA ILE A 114 -8.77 -2.87 -13.59
C ILE A 114 -8.86 -4.25 -14.26
N GLU A 115 -9.95 -4.53 -14.98
CA GLU A 115 -10.23 -5.78 -15.68
C GLU A 115 -9.14 -6.10 -16.71
N ASN A 116 -8.62 -5.07 -17.39
CA ASN A 116 -7.55 -5.20 -18.38
C ASN A 116 -6.22 -5.67 -17.79
N HIS A 117 -6.08 -5.62 -16.46
CA HIS A 117 -4.83 -5.88 -15.76
C HIS A 117 -4.89 -7.08 -14.82
N GLN A 118 -6.00 -7.82 -14.76
CA GLN A 118 -6.17 -8.93 -13.82
C GLN A 118 -5.00 -9.94 -13.85
N GLN A 119 -4.52 -10.30 -15.05
CA GLN A 119 -3.41 -11.25 -15.19
C GLN A 119 -2.10 -10.73 -14.59
N VAL A 120 -1.76 -9.45 -14.82
CA VAL A 120 -0.51 -8.88 -14.29
C VAL A 120 -0.61 -8.61 -12.79
N LEU A 121 -1.79 -8.20 -12.31
CA LEU A 121 -2.07 -8.01 -10.88
C LEU A 121 -2.02 -9.34 -10.11
N PHE A 122 -2.53 -10.44 -10.69
CA PHE A 122 -2.42 -11.77 -10.09
C PHE A 122 -0.96 -12.21 -9.95
N ARG A 123 -0.12 -11.96 -10.98
CA ARG A 123 1.32 -12.25 -10.91
C ARG A 123 2.02 -11.40 -9.86
N LEU A 124 1.66 -10.12 -9.74
CA LEU A 124 2.17 -9.25 -8.69
C LEU A 124 1.85 -9.80 -7.31
N GLN A 125 0.58 -10.18 -7.06
CA GLN A 125 0.16 -10.77 -5.79
C GLN A 125 0.93 -12.06 -5.48
N TRP A 126 1.19 -12.88 -6.49
CA TRP A 126 2.01 -14.08 -6.35
C TRP A 126 3.47 -13.75 -5.98
N ALA A 127 4.05 -12.73 -6.60
CA ALA A 127 5.40 -12.27 -6.26
C ALA A 127 5.49 -11.79 -4.80
N PHE A 128 4.50 -11.02 -4.32
CA PHE A 128 4.43 -10.64 -2.90
C PHE A 128 4.41 -11.87 -2.00
N ARG A 129 3.52 -12.84 -2.25
CA ARG A 129 3.38 -14.05 -1.41
C ARG A 129 4.69 -14.83 -1.22
N LYS A 130 5.61 -14.76 -2.18
CA LYS A 130 6.92 -15.44 -2.12
C LYS A 130 7.97 -14.72 -1.28
N LEU A 131 7.70 -13.51 -0.79
CA LEU A 131 8.62 -12.74 0.05
C LEU A 131 8.52 -13.20 1.52
N GLU A 132 8.95 -14.44 1.80
CA GLU A 132 8.82 -15.08 3.12
C GLU A 132 9.68 -14.41 4.22
N SER A 133 10.75 -13.74 3.80
CA SER A 133 11.64 -12.97 4.67
C SER A 133 11.08 -11.58 5.00
N LEU A 134 9.99 -11.15 4.35
CA LEU A 134 9.47 -9.79 4.51
C LEU A 134 8.93 -9.59 5.93
N ARG A 135 9.40 -8.53 6.59
CA ARG A 135 9.00 -8.12 7.94
C ARG A 135 8.32 -6.77 7.96
N GLU A 136 8.63 -5.92 6.99
CA GLU A 136 8.04 -4.59 6.88
C GLU A 136 7.57 -4.31 5.45
N LEU A 137 6.30 -3.93 5.34
CA LEU A 137 5.67 -3.56 4.08
C LEU A 137 5.01 -2.18 4.20
N ARG A 138 5.40 -1.26 3.32
CA ARG A 138 4.89 0.11 3.26
C ARG A 138 4.41 0.44 1.86
N PHE A 139 3.17 0.91 1.75
CA PHE A 139 2.63 1.53 0.56
C PHE A 139 2.31 2.99 0.83
N LYS A 140 2.62 3.87 -0.12
CA LYS A 140 2.25 5.29 -0.06
C LYS A 140 1.79 5.82 -1.41
N GLY A 141 0.66 6.50 -1.43
CA GLY A 141 0.04 7.02 -2.65
C GLY A 141 -0.66 5.94 -3.49
N ILE A 142 -0.82 6.20 -4.78
CA ILE A 142 -1.41 5.29 -5.78
C ILE A 142 -0.29 4.49 -6.45
N PHE A 143 0.25 3.51 -5.71
CA PHE A 143 1.29 2.64 -6.27
C PHE A 143 0.72 1.56 -7.22
N ILE A 144 -0.50 1.12 -6.95
CA ILE A 144 -1.29 0.14 -7.71
C ILE A 144 -2.71 0.68 -7.84
N HIS A 145 -3.52 0.05 -8.70
CA HIS A 145 -4.92 0.41 -8.87
C HIS A 145 -5.63 0.49 -7.49
N PRO A 146 -6.36 1.59 -7.15
CA PRO A 146 -6.94 1.78 -5.82
C PRO A 146 -7.91 0.69 -5.36
N SER A 147 -8.60 0.00 -6.28
CA SER A 147 -9.46 -1.16 -5.97
C SER A 147 -8.70 -2.48 -5.78
N PHE A 148 -7.39 -2.54 -6.05
CA PHE A 148 -6.60 -3.76 -5.91
C PHE A 148 -5.96 -3.85 -4.53
N PHE A 149 -6.45 -4.77 -3.70
CA PHE A 149 -5.84 -5.07 -2.41
C PHE A 149 -4.69 -6.08 -2.58
N VAL A 150 -3.49 -5.72 -2.10
CA VAL A 150 -2.34 -6.64 -1.98
C VAL A 150 -2.26 -7.16 -0.55
N PRO A 151 -2.57 -8.44 -0.31
CA PRO A 151 -2.39 -9.05 1.00
C PRO A 151 -0.90 -9.03 1.38
N PRO A 152 -0.56 -8.72 2.64
CA PRO A 152 0.82 -8.85 3.09
C PRO A 152 1.26 -10.33 3.01
N PRO A 153 2.54 -10.60 2.70
CA PRO A 153 3.10 -11.93 2.78
C PRO A 153 3.10 -12.46 4.23
N PRO A 154 3.14 -13.79 4.44
CA PRO A 154 3.29 -14.36 5.77
C PRO A 154 4.55 -13.84 6.47
N GLY A 155 4.44 -13.53 7.77
CA GLY A 155 5.58 -13.09 8.58
C GLY A 155 5.85 -11.57 8.57
N VAL A 156 5.06 -10.78 7.83
CA VAL A 156 5.08 -9.32 7.97
C VAL A 156 4.65 -8.92 9.38
N LYS A 157 5.49 -8.13 10.05
CA LYS A 157 5.24 -7.60 11.39
C LYS A 157 4.77 -6.15 11.39
N ILE A 158 5.25 -5.36 10.42
CA ILE A 158 4.95 -3.94 10.31
C ILE A 158 4.28 -3.70 8.97
N LEU A 159 3.04 -3.23 9.01
CA LEU A 159 2.24 -2.99 7.82
C LEU A 159 1.75 -1.54 7.79
N LYS A 160 2.09 -0.81 6.72
CA LYS A 160 1.72 0.60 6.56
C LYS A 160 1.04 0.82 5.22
N TYR A 161 -0.27 1.02 5.23
CA TYR A 161 -1.03 1.44 4.06
C TYR A 161 -1.31 2.94 4.16
N LYS A 162 -0.61 3.75 3.37
CA LYS A 162 -0.82 5.19 3.23
C LYS A 162 -1.27 5.53 1.81
N CYS A 163 -2.28 4.82 1.32
CA CYS A 163 -2.66 4.77 -0.08
C CYS A 163 -4.08 5.32 -0.33
N TYR A 164 -4.45 5.37 -1.60
CA TYR A 164 -5.84 5.60 -1.99
C TYR A 164 -6.57 4.27 -2.07
N THR A 165 -7.83 4.25 -1.65
CA THR A 165 -8.63 3.02 -1.50
C THR A 165 -10.04 3.20 -2.07
N THR A 166 -10.65 2.09 -2.47
CA THR A 166 -12.09 1.98 -2.79
C THR A 166 -12.78 1.00 -1.84
N PRO A 167 -14.12 0.95 -1.80
CA PRO A 167 -14.84 -0.08 -1.05
C PRO A 167 -14.39 -1.51 -1.39
N THR A 168 -14.11 -1.83 -2.66
CA THR A 168 -13.56 -3.14 -3.07
C THR A 168 -12.21 -3.43 -2.43
N TRP A 169 -11.33 -2.44 -2.31
CA TRP A 169 -10.06 -2.60 -1.60
C TRP A 169 -10.29 -2.99 -0.15
N TRP A 170 -11.23 -2.32 0.52
CA TRP A 170 -11.60 -2.59 1.90
C TRP A 170 -12.27 -3.96 2.08
N ALA A 171 -13.08 -4.40 1.11
CA ALA A 171 -13.63 -5.75 1.08
C ALA A 171 -12.54 -6.82 0.89
N GLY A 172 -11.45 -6.52 0.17
CA GLY A 172 -10.26 -7.36 0.10
C GLY A 172 -9.50 -7.38 1.43
N PHE A 173 -9.35 -6.21 2.06
CA PHE A 173 -8.69 -6.04 3.35
C PHE A 173 -9.39 -6.83 4.46
N SER A 174 -10.73 -6.76 4.56
CA SER A 174 -11.51 -7.45 5.59
C SER A 174 -11.41 -8.98 5.51
N LYS A 175 -11.21 -9.53 4.32
CA LYS A 175 -11.03 -10.98 4.07
C LYS A 175 -9.63 -11.48 4.43
N CYS A 176 -8.67 -10.59 4.66
CA CYS A 176 -7.29 -10.96 4.95
C CYS A 176 -7.12 -11.35 6.42
N ARG A 177 -6.33 -12.40 6.66
CA ARG A 177 -5.86 -12.75 8.00
C ARG A 177 -4.48 -12.14 8.20
N PHE A 178 -4.42 -11.11 9.05
CA PHE A 178 -3.21 -10.39 9.39
C PHE A 178 -2.48 -11.08 10.54
N GLU A 179 -2.09 -12.34 10.32
CA GLU A 179 -1.44 -13.16 11.33
C GLU A 179 0.00 -12.68 11.58
N GLY A 180 0.32 -12.37 12.84
CA GLY A 180 1.66 -11.94 13.24
C GLY A 180 2.00 -10.47 12.93
N VAL A 181 1.05 -9.69 12.40
CA VAL A 181 1.21 -8.24 12.26
C VAL A 181 1.16 -7.61 13.65
N GLU A 182 2.25 -6.97 14.05
CA GLU A 182 2.42 -6.33 15.37
C GLU A 182 2.14 -4.81 15.32
N GLU A 183 2.43 -4.15 14.20
CA GLU A 183 2.15 -2.72 13.96
C GLU A 183 1.34 -2.53 12.67
N LEU A 184 0.20 -1.85 12.78
CA LEU A 184 -0.61 -1.45 11.65
C LEU A 184 -0.76 0.08 11.61
N VAL A 185 -0.42 0.66 10.46
CA VAL A 185 -0.67 2.07 10.16
C VAL A 185 -1.55 2.20 8.93
N LEU A 186 -2.74 2.76 9.11
CA LEU A 186 -3.66 3.14 8.04
C LEU A 186 -3.68 4.66 7.91
N ALA A 187 -3.35 5.18 6.73
CA ALA A 187 -3.54 6.59 6.39
C ALA A 187 -4.14 6.66 4.99
N CYS A 188 -5.35 6.13 4.87
CA CYS A 188 -6.02 5.90 3.60
C CYS A 188 -6.85 7.12 3.19
N LYS A 189 -6.89 7.40 1.90
CA LYS A 189 -7.75 8.41 1.28
C LYS A 189 -8.70 7.75 0.28
N ASP A 190 -9.83 8.39 0.02
CA ASP A 190 -10.75 7.85 -0.99
C ASP A 190 -10.26 8.09 -2.40
N ALA A 191 -10.40 7.06 -3.22
CA ALA A 191 -10.23 7.13 -4.65
C ALA A 191 -11.58 7.30 -5.35
N THR A 192 -12.37 8.32 -5.00
CA THR A 192 -13.77 8.47 -5.44
C THR A 192 -13.97 8.41 -6.95
N ARG A 193 -13.00 8.88 -7.75
CA ARG A 193 -13.05 8.75 -9.23
C ARG A 193 -12.97 7.31 -9.73
N TRP A 194 -12.40 6.39 -8.94
CA TRP A 194 -12.27 4.96 -9.25
C TRP A 194 -13.44 4.14 -8.69
N TRP A 195 -14.48 4.78 -8.14
CA TRP A 195 -15.63 4.08 -7.60
C TRP A 195 -16.59 3.76 -8.73
N ASP A 196 -16.94 2.49 -8.88
CA ASP A 196 -18.03 2.03 -9.74
C ASP A 196 -19.20 1.46 -8.93
N GLN A 197 -20.35 1.29 -9.61
CA GLN A 197 -21.56 0.77 -8.96
C GLN A 197 -21.33 -0.56 -8.22
N ALA A 198 -20.48 -1.41 -8.79
CA ALA A 198 -20.17 -2.74 -8.26
C ALA A 198 -19.29 -2.69 -7.01
N ASP A 199 -18.44 -1.65 -6.85
CA ASP A 199 -17.57 -1.50 -5.67
C ASP A 199 -18.39 -1.49 -4.38
N TYR A 200 -19.57 -0.87 -4.40
CA TYR A 200 -20.41 -0.74 -3.21
C TYR A 200 -21.32 -1.93 -2.96
N GLU A 201 -21.61 -2.75 -3.97
CA GLU A 201 -22.30 -4.04 -3.77
C GLU A 201 -21.43 -5.01 -2.96
N ASN A 202 -20.12 -4.77 -2.87
CA ASN A 202 -19.17 -5.59 -2.12
C ASN A 202 -19.08 -5.26 -0.61
N VAL A 203 -19.77 -4.22 -0.13
CA VAL A 203 -19.74 -3.78 1.28
C VAL A 203 -21.14 -3.54 1.83
N ARG A 204 -21.33 -3.69 3.16
CA ARG A 204 -22.64 -3.50 3.80
C ARG A 204 -22.85 -2.06 4.23
N GLY A 205 -24.12 -1.68 4.40
CA GLY A 205 -24.51 -0.39 4.98
C GLY A 205 -24.48 0.78 4.01
N VAL A 206 -24.26 0.53 2.72
CA VAL A 206 -24.20 1.59 1.71
C VAL A 206 -25.56 1.79 1.08
N HIS A 207 -26.09 2.99 1.22
CA HIS A 207 -27.07 3.52 0.29
C HIS A 207 -26.34 4.38 -0.74
N TRP A 208 -26.39 3.98 -2.00
CA TRP A 208 -25.88 4.78 -3.11
C TRP A 208 -26.71 6.06 -3.24
N ALA A 209 -26.43 7.06 -2.42
CA ALA A 209 -26.91 8.41 -2.68
C ALA A 209 -26.24 8.89 -3.96
N ARG A 210 -26.96 9.53 -4.88
CA ARG A 210 -26.35 10.26 -6.01
C ARG A 210 -25.30 11.20 -5.44
N GLY A 211 -24.02 10.86 -5.62
CA GLY A 211 -22.90 11.53 -4.97
C GLY A 211 -21.87 10.57 -4.39
N GLY A 212 -22.25 9.32 -4.08
CA GLY A 212 -21.31 8.30 -3.67
C GLY A 212 -20.50 8.68 -2.43
N ASP A 213 -21.13 9.30 -1.43
CA ASP A 213 -20.47 9.71 -0.19
C ASP A 213 -21.28 9.16 0.99
N GLY A 214 -20.93 7.96 1.45
CA GLY A 214 -21.55 7.34 2.60
C GLY A 214 -20.57 6.38 3.29
N PRO A 215 -20.51 6.37 4.63
CA PRO A 215 -19.74 5.36 5.34
C PRO A 215 -20.32 3.97 5.07
N PHE A 216 -19.48 2.96 5.19
CA PHE A 216 -19.87 1.56 5.05
C PHE A 216 -19.28 0.73 6.17
N ASP A 217 -19.81 -0.46 6.38
CA ASP A 217 -19.30 -1.36 7.41
C ASP A 217 -18.54 -2.53 6.79
N LEU A 218 -17.43 -2.89 7.43
CA LEU A 218 -16.75 -4.15 7.16
C LEU A 218 -17.44 -5.29 7.89
N ASP A 219 -17.47 -6.46 7.27
CA ASP A 219 -17.95 -7.69 7.90
C ASP A 219 -17.10 -8.12 9.10
N GLY A 220 -15.84 -7.69 9.16
CA GLY A 220 -14.89 -8.01 10.21
C GLY A 220 -13.45 -7.73 9.79
N VAL A 221 -12.53 -7.88 10.72
CA VAL A 221 -11.07 -7.92 10.45
C VAL A 221 -10.45 -9.01 11.31
N ALA A 222 -9.47 -9.73 10.76
CA ALA A 222 -8.81 -10.81 11.48
C ALA A 222 -7.35 -10.44 11.74
N PHE A 223 -7.07 -9.90 12.93
CA PHE A 223 -5.71 -9.65 13.42
C PHE A 223 -5.39 -10.62 14.55
N THR A 224 -4.16 -11.11 14.58
CA THR A 224 -3.65 -11.87 15.73
C THR A 224 -2.29 -11.31 16.13
N GLY A 225 -2.21 -10.79 17.37
CA GLY A 225 -0.97 -10.25 17.93
C GLY A 225 -0.68 -8.78 17.62
N LEU A 226 -1.68 -8.00 17.18
CA LEU A 226 -1.53 -6.56 16.96
C LEU A 226 -1.30 -5.84 18.29
N LYS A 227 -0.22 -5.05 18.36
CA LYS A 227 0.20 -4.29 19.55
C LYS A 227 0.04 -2.80 19.34
N GLU A 228 0.37 -2.32 18.14
CA GLU A 228 0.28 -0.92 17.79
C GLU A 228 -0.66 -0.71 16.61
N PHE A 229 -1.58 0.23 16.77
CA PHE A 229 -2.55 0.58 15.76
C PHE A 229 -2.67 2.09 15.64
N LYS A 230 -2.54 2.59 14.42
CA LYS A 230 -2.78 3.98 14.08
C LYS A 230 -3.57 4.05 12.79
N ALA A 231 -4.71 4.73 12.82
CA ALA A 231 -5.51 4.95 11.63
C ALA A 231 -5.93 6.41 11.48
N ARG A 232 -5.85 6.92 10.26
CA ARG A 232 -6.51 8.15 9.81
C ARG A 232 -7.20 7.83 8.51
N LEU A 233 -8.53 7.79 8.55
CA LEU A 233 -9.35 7.40 7.42
C LEU A 233 -10.09 8.61 6.88
N SER A 234 -10.60 8.47 5.67
CA SER A 234 -11.45 9.47 5.04
C SER A 234 -12.90 9.29 5.53
N PRO A 235 -13.76 10.34 5.47
CA PRO A 235 -15.14 10.24 5.96
C PRO A 235 -15.97 9.11 5.34
N SER A 236 -15.70 8.75 4.08
CA SER A 236 -16.35 7.63 3.39
C SER A 236 -15.58 6.31 3.47
N GLY A 237 -14.59 6.21 4.36
CA GLY A 237 -13.98 4.94 4.73
C GLY A 237 -14.90 4.08 5.61
N PRO A 238 -14.44 2.87 6.00
CA PRO A 238 -15.23 1.98 6.82
C PRO A 238 -15.49 2.55 8.22
N SER A 239 -16.75 2.54 8.62
CA SER A 239 -17.28 3.21 9.79
C SER A 239 -16.97 2.48 11.11
N ASN A 240 -16.85 1.17 11.03
CA ASN A 240 -16.72 0.27 12.17
C ASN A 240 -15.29 -0.25 12.39
N ILE A 241 -14.32 0.11 11.55
CA ILE A 241 -12.95 -0.41 11.58
C ILE A 241 -12.25 -0.22 12.93
N PHE A 242 -12.42 0.94 13.58
CA PHE A 242 -11.82 1.19 14.89
C PHE A 242 -12.36 0.24 15.95
N GLY A 243 -13.69 0.05 15.99
CA GLY A 243 -14.34 -0.90 16.89
C GLY A 243 -13.86 -2.32 16.65
N LEU A 244 -13.90 -2.77 15.38
CA LEU A 244 -13.46 -4.11 14.99
C LEU A 244 -12.01 -4.41 15.39
N VAL A 245 -11.10 -3.45 15.21
CA VAL A 245 -9.68 -3.60 15.59
C VAL A 245 -9.54 -3.70 17.11
N MET A 246 -10.23 -2.86 17.88
CA MET A 246 -10.17 -2.89 19.35
C MET A 246 -10.77 -4.19 19.92
N GLU A 247 -11.92 -4.62 19.41
CA GLU A 247 -12.60 -5.84 19.86
C GLU A 247 -11.76 -7.10 19.60
N SER A 248 -11.05 -7.14 18.47
CA SER A 248 -10.26 -8.29 18.06
C SER A 248 -8.87 -8.35 18.69
N ASN A 249 -8.39 -7.29 19.35
CA ASN A 249 -7.00 -7.19 19.81
C ASN A 249 -6.87 -6.63 21.23
N LEU A 250 -7.04 -7.50 22.22
CA LEU A 250 -6.83 -7.17 23.64
C LEU A 250 -5.38 -6.78 23.99
N GLY A 251 -4.42 -7.09 23.11
CA GLY A 251 -3.00 -6.79 23.28
C GLY A 251 -2.56 -5.39 22.81
N LEU A 252 -3.50 -4.54 22.38
CA LEU A 252 -3.19 -3.18 21.93
C LEU A 252 -2.60 -2.32 23.06
N SER A 253 -1.65 -1.46 22.71
CA SER A 253 -1.11 -0.48 23.64
C SER A 253 -2.19 0.52 24.09
N ALA A 254 -2.09 1.01 25.32
CA ALA A 254 -3.02 2.01 25.85
C ALA A 254 -3.08 3.26 24.96
N ARG A 255 -1.93 3.63 24.36
CA ARG A 255 -1.85 4.72 23.39
C ARG A 255 -2.67 4.43 22.13
N SER A 256 -2.55 3.23 21.57
CA SER A 256 -3.29 2.82 20.37
C SER A 256 -4.80 2.79 20.63
N VAL A 257 -5.23 2.27 21.79
CA VAL A 257 -6.64 2.29 22.21
C VAL A 257 -7.16 3.72 22.32
N GLN A 258 -6.41 4.61 22.98
CA GLN A 258 -6.81 6.00 23.18
C GLN A 258 -6.88 6.77 21.85
N GLU A 259 -5.94 6.52 20.92
CA GLU A 259 -5.96 7.10 19.57
C GLU A 259 -7.15 6.57 18.75
N ALA A 260 -7.45 5.27 18.84
CA ALA A 260 -8.60 4.66 18.17
C ALA A 260 -9.94 5.21 18.68
N LEU A 261 -10.11 5.34 20.00
CA LEU A 261 -11.31 5.94 20.61
C LEU A 261 -11.52 7.38 20.16
N ARG A 262 -10.47 8.22 20.25
CA ARG A 262 -10.54 9.62 19.81
C ARG A 262 -10.96 9.75 18.35
N ASN A 263 -10.39 8.90 17.48
CA ASN A 263 -10.71 8.95 16.06
C ASN A 263 -12.14 8.43 15.80
N HIS A 264 -12.58 7.39 16.50
CA HIS A 264 -13.95 6.90 16.44
C HIS A 264 -14.97 7.97 16.85
N GLU A 265 -14.75 8.65 17.97
CA GLU A 265 -15.59 9.76 18.43
C GLU A 265 -15.63 10.92 17.44
N THR A 266 -14.46 11.29 16.90
CA THR A 266 -14.35 12.35 15.89
C THR A 266 -15.16 12.00 14.64
N GLU A 267 -15.08 10.76 14.16
CA GLU A 267 -15.86 10.30 13.01
C GLU A 267 -17.37 10.31 13.28
N CYS A 268 -17.80 9.86 14.47
CA CYS A 268 -19.20 9.92 14.88
C CYS A 268 -19.73 11.36 14.89
N LEU A 269 -18.94 12.31 15.42
CA LEU A 269 -19.31 13.73 15.46
C LEU A 269 -19.37 14.36 14.06
N THR A 270 -18.38 14.11 13.20
CA THR A 270 -18.38 14.63 11.82
C THR A 270 -19.61 14.14 11.06
N ARG A 271 -19.98 12.87 11.20
CA ARG A 271 -21.19 12.31 10.57
C ARG A 271 -22.47 12.96 11.10
N ALA A 272 -22.58 13.14 12.42
CA ALA A 272 -23.74 13.78 13.02
C ALA A 272 -23.94 15.22 12.46
N MET A 273 -22.85 15.96 12.29
CA MET A 273 -22.87 17.30 11.69
C MET A 273 -23.28 17.26 10.21
N GLU A 274 -22.75 16.33 9.42
CA GLU A 274 -23.14 16.17 8.00
C GLU A 274 -24.61 15.79 7.84
N SER A 275 -25.13 14.91 8.70
CA SER A 275 -26.55 14.55 8.72
C SER A 275 -27.44 15.74 9.08
N LEU A 276 -27.02 16.55 10.05
CA LEU A 276 -27.74 17.76 10.46
C LEU A 276 -27.78 18.80 9.33
N ASN A 277 -26.64 19.08 8.69
CA ASN A 277 -26.56 19.99 7.55
C ASN A 277 -27.42 19.53 6.36
N LYS A 278 -27.44 18.22 6.07
CA LYS A 278 -28.33 17.66 5.05
C LYS A 278 -29.79 17.91 5.43
N ALA A 279 -30.20 17.58 6.66
CA ALA A 279 -31.57 17.77 7.13
C ALA A 279 -32.03 19.24 7.07
N GLU A 280 -31.16 20.19 7.44
CA GLU A 280 -31.44 21.63 7.31
C GLU A 280 -31.62 22.06 5.85
N SER A 281 -30.81 21.53 4.92
CA SER A 281 -30.96 21.79 3.49
C SER A 281 -32.28 21.25 2.90
N TRP A 282 -32.82 20.15 3.44
CA TRP A 282 -34.11 19.60 3.02
C TRP A 282 -35.29 20.44 3.55
N LEU A 283 -35.16 21.02 4.74
CA LEU A 283 -36.19 21.88 5.33
C LEU A 283 -36.26 23.28 4.70
N ALA A 284 -35.21 23.70 3.99
CA ALA A 284 -35.14 24.99 3.31
C ALA A 284 -35.68 24.97 1.86
N GLN A 285 -36.10 23.80 1.34
CA GLN A 285 -36.71 23.61 0.02
C GLN A 285 -38.23 23.45 0.13
#